data_AF-A0A7S4RMZ3-F1
#
_entry.id   AF-A0A7S4RMZ3-F1
#
_cell.length_a   1.000
_cell.length_b   1.000
_cell.length_c   1.000
_cell.angle_alpha   90.00
_cell.angle_beta   90.00
_cell.angle_gamma   90.00
#
_symmetry.space_group_name_H-M   'P 1'
#
loop_
_entity.id
_entity.type
_entity.pdbx_description
1 polymer ?
#
loop_
_entity_poly.entity_id
_entity_poly.type
_entity_poly.pdbx_seq_one_letter_code
_entity_poly.pdbx_strand_id
1 'polypeptide(L)'
;MNGEIPPNLNPAVFWITIGTNDFLKTQCSEEVVLLGILRIVEEIQYQKPSSIIVINSILPISTRSNGVLDDRGPFRKVKTTVVHDSNIWWPAIVSVNNELEKFASEQHNVKYFDANKVFVEERSDGTYIVEGTMMRANVHPSKEGHKAWGKAITERLDIILNKKHEI
;
A
#
# COMPACT_ATOMS: atom_id res chain seq x y z
N MET A 1 -5.87 -16.31 -23.27
CA MET A 1 -6.40 -15.18 -22.48
C MET A 1 -5.22 -14.38 -21.97
N ASN A 2 -5.14 -13.09 -22.28
CA ASN A 2 -3.99 -12.23 -22.01
C ASN A 2 -4.10 -11.49 -20.65
N GLY A 3 -4.67 -12.14 -19.62
CA GLY A 3 -4.81 -11.53 -18.28
C GLY A 3 -6.01 -10.59 -18.09
N GLU A 4 -6.96 -10.55 -19.03
CA GLU A 4 -8.19 -9.78 -18.91
C GLU A 4 -9.16 -10.34 -17.85
N ILE A 5 -10.01 -9.47 -17.30
CA ILE A 5 -11.06 -9.85 -16.36
C ILE A 5 -12.12 -10.67 -17.12
N PRO A 6 -12.41 -11.92 -16.72
CA PRO A 6 -13.43 -12.70 -17.40
C PRO A 6 -14.80 -12.00 -17.33
N PRO A 7 -15.60 -12.01 -18.41
CA PRO A 7 -16.93 -11.38 -18.40
C PRO A 7 -17.82 -11.87 -17.25
N ASN A 8 -17.67 -13.14 -16.88
CA ASN A 8 -18.50 -13.82 -15.87
C ASN A 8 -17.98 -13.65 -14.43
N LEU A 9 -16.80 -13.04 -14.23
CA LEU A 9 -16.26 -12.73 -12.91
C LEU A 9 -16.87 -11.42 -12.41
N ASN A 10 -17.82 -11.50 -11.48
CA ASN A 10 -18.58 -10.35 -10.98
C ASN A 10 -18.52 -10.27 -9.44
N PRO A 11 -17.35 -10.01 -8.84
CA PRO A 11 -17.22 -9.92 -7.40
C PRO A 11 -17.86 -8.61 -6.90
N ALA A 12 -18.40 -8.64 -5.68
CA ALA A 12 -18.87 -7.41 -5.01
C ALA A 12 -17.72 -6.44 -4.72
N VAL A 13 -16.52 -6.97 -4.47
CA VAL A 13 -15.32 -6.18 -4.15
C VAL A 13 -14.11 -6.68 -4.95
N PHE A 14 -13.39 -5.76 -5.58
CA PHE A 14 -12.03 -5.97 -6.06
C PHE A 14 -11.06 -5.38 -5.05
N TRP A 15 -10.18 -6.19 -4.47
CA TRP A 15 -9.11 -5.72 -3.59
C TRP A 15 -7.79 -5.78 -4.35
N ILE A 16 -7.21 -4.64 -4.68
CA ILE A 16 -5.97 -4.58 -5.47
C ILE A 16 -4.78 -4.24 -4.59
N THR A 17 -3.66 -4.91 -4.81
CA THR A 17 -2.37 -4.63 -4.16
C THR A 17 -1.27 -4.77 -5.19
N ILE A 18 -0.86 -3.65 -5.75
CA ILE A 18 0.08 -3.54 -6.88
C ILE A 18 0.98 -2.31 -6.65
N GLY A 19 2.11 -2.20 -7.37
CA GLY A 19 3.06 -1.07 -7.23
C GLY A 19 4.41 -1.42 -6.57
N THR A 20 4.45 -2.41 -5.66
CA THR A 20 5.70 -2.78 -4.96
C THR A 20 6.80 -3.22 -5.94
N ASN A 21 6.47 -4.07 -6.92
CA ASN A 21 7.44 -4.54 -7.91
C ASN A 21 7.78 -3.48 -8.95
N ASP A 22 6.88 -2.53 -9.20
CA ASP A 22 7.13 -1.42 -10.11
C ASP A 22 8.23 -0.50 -9.58
N PHE A 23 8.26 -0.29 -8.26
CA PHE A 23 9.39 0.36 -7.60
C PHE A 23 10.64 -0.53 -7.56
N LEU A 24 10.54 -1.75 -7.02
CA LEU A 24 11.74 -2.54 -6.71
C LEU A 24 12.42 -3.19 -7.91
N LYS A 25 11.64 -3.61 -8.91
CA LYS A 25 12.12 -4.48 -9.99
C LYS A 25 12.32 -3.72 -11.29
N THR A 26 11.38 -2.84 -11.64
CA THR A 26 11.44 -2.03 -12.86
C THR A 26 11.94 -0.61 -12.60
N GLN A 27 12.02 -0.18 -11.33
CA GLN A 27 12.49 1.16 -10.93
C GLN A 27 11.71 2.28 -11.62
N CYS A 28 10.40 2.10 -11.73
CA CYS A 28 9.50 3.11 -12.27
C CYS A 28 9.50 4.35 -11.37
N SER A 29 9.27 5.52 -11.98
CA SER A 29 9.04 6.76 -11.24
C SER A 29 7.70 6.71 -10.51
N GLU A 30 7.55 7.53 -9.46
CA GLU A 30 6.30 7.70 -8.71
C GLU A 30 5.10 7.95 -9.64
N GLU A 31 5.27 8.83 -10.62
CA GLU A 31 4.25 9.18 -11.60
C GLU A 31 3.82 7.97 -12.45
N VAL A 32 4.78 7.18 -12.94
CA VAL A 32 4.47 6.00 -13.75
C VAL A 32 3.75 4.93 -12.94
N VAL A 33 4.17 4.71 -11.68
CA VAL A 33 3.50 3.78 -10.77
C VAL A 33 2.07 4.25 -10.48
N LEU A 34 1.89 5.53 -10.12
CA LEU A 34 0.59 6.12 -9.85
C LEU A 34 -0.35 5.99 -11.06
N LEU A 35 0.08 6.46 -12.23
CA LEU A 35 -0.74 6.41 -13.46
C LEU A 35 -1.11 4.98 -13.85
N GLY A 36 -0.19 4.03 -13.68
CA GLY A 36 -0.46 2.60 -13.93
C GLY A 36 -1.56 2.05 -13.02
N ILE A 37 -1.49 2.35 -11.72
CA ILE A 37 -2.51 1.92 -10.75
C ILE A 37 -3.86 2.58 -11.05
N LEU A 38 -3.88 3.89 -11.27
CA LEU A 38 -5.10 4.64 -11.59
C LEU A 38 -5.77 4.08 -12.84
N ARG A 39 -4.99 3.81 -13.90
CA ARG A 39 -5.53 3.26 -15.14
C ARG A 39 -6.16 1.88 -14.95
N ILE A 40 -5.57 1.03 -14.10
CA ILE A 40 -6.15 -0.28 -13.77
C ILE A 40 -7.47 -0.12 -13.00
N VAL A 41 -7.52 0.81 -12.03
CA VAL A 41 -8.74 1.08 -11.27
C VAL A 41 -9.87 1.57 -12.18
N GLU A 42 -9.58 2.54 -13.06
CA GLU A 42 -10.55 3.05 -14.04
C GLU A 42 -11.07 1.95 -14.96
N GLU A 43 -10.19 1.07 -15.44
CA GLU A 43 -10.59 -0.05 -16.29
C GLU A 43 -11.51 -1.03 -15.55
N ILE A 44 -11.21 -1.35 -14.28
CA ILE A 44 -12.09 -2.19 -13.44
C ILE A 44 -13.44 -1.48 -13.23
N GLN A 45 -13.45 -0.18 -12.92
CA GLN A 45 -14.70 0.59 -12.77
C GLN A 45 -15.53 0.55 -14.04
N TYR A 46 -14.90 0.70 -15.20
CA TYR A 46 -15.57 0.68 -16.50
C TYR A 46 -16.18 -0.70 -16.80
N GLN A 47 -15.43 -1.78 -16.59
CA GLN A 47 -15.91 -3.14 -16.86
C GLN A 47 -16.90 -3.65 -15.81
N LYS A 48 -16.77 -3.19 -14.55
CA LYS A 48 -17.51 -3.70 -13.38
C LYS A 48 -18.09 -2.53 -12.56
N PRO A 49 -19.01 -1.73 -13.13
CA PRO A 49 -19.48 -0.49 -12.51
C PRO A 49 -20.24 -0.69 -11.19
N SER A 50 -20.78 -1.88 -10.95
CA SER A 50 -21.48 -2.23 -9.71
C SER A 50 -20.57 -2.71 -8.58
N SER A 51 -19.29 -3.00 -8.87
CA SER A 51 -18.34 -3.48 -7.88
C SER A 51 -17.72 -2.32 -7.10
N ILE A 52 -17.37 -2.58 -5.84
CA ILE A 52 -16.52 -1.70 -5.04
C ILE A 52 -15.06 -2.07 -5.30
N ILE A 53 -14.19 -1.07 -5.43
CA ILE A 53 -12.75 -1.29 -5.60
C ILE A 53 -12.04 -0.77 -4.36
N VAL A 54 -11.22 -1.62 -3.74
CA VAL A 54 -10.34 -1.24 -2.65
C VAL A 54 -8.91 -1.19 -3.15
N ILE A 55 -8.33 0.01 -3.13
CA ILE A 55 -6.92 0.24 -3.36
C ILE A 55 -6.21 0.03 -2.02
N ASN A 56 -5.46 -1.07 -1.91
CA ASN A 56 -4.51 -1.24 -0.82
C ASN A 56 -3.33 -0.32 -1.05
N SER A 57 -2.88 0.38 -0.01
CA SER A 57 -1.62 1.13 -0.06
C SER A 57 -0.48 0.23 -0.54
N ILE A 58 0.47 0.80 -1.26
CA ILE A 58 1.74 0.11 -1.53
C ILE A 58 2.38 -0.15 -0.15
N LEU A 59 2.78 -1.40 0.07
CA LEU A 59 3.34 -1.82 1.36
C LEU A 59 4.64 -1.07 1.67
N PRO A 60 4.95 -0.83 2.94
CA PRO A 60 6.21 -0.19 3.33
C PRO A 60 7.39 -1.08 2.95
N ILE A 61 8.45 -0.46 2.44
CA ILE A 61 9.68 -1.16 2.08
C ILE A 61 10.85 -0.43 2.72
N SER A 62 11.76 -1.18 3.34
CA SER A 62 13.05 -0.66 3.79
C SER A 62 14.20 -1.37 3.08
N THR A 63 15.11 -0.60 2.51
CA THR A 63 16.39 -1.11 1.98
C THR A 63 17.42 -1.36 3.08
N ARG A 64 17.10 -1.00 4.32
CA ARG A 64 18.02 -1.10 5.47
C ARG A 64 17.78 -2.38 6.22
N SER A 65 18.85 -2.99 6.71
CA SER A 65 18.76 -4.22 7.52
C SER A 65 17.99 -4.03 8.83
N ASN A 66 18.00 -2.82 9.40
CA ASN A 66 17.32 -2.48 10.65
C ASN A 66 15.85 -2.08 10.48
N GLY A 67 15.31 -2.12 9.26
CA GLY A 67 13.91 -1.82 8.96
C GLY A 67 13.53 -0.34 9.00
N VAL A 68 14.46 0.59 9.21
CA VAL A 68 14.14 2.04 9.26
C VAL A 68 13.61 2.54 7.92
N LEU A 69 12.49 3.25 7.95
CA LEU A 69 11.81 3.81 6.78
C LEU A 69 12.22 5.26 6.52
N ASP A 70 12.25 6.09 7.56
CA ASP A 70 12.68 7.49 7.48
C ASP A 70 13.68 7.83 8.61
N ASP A 71 14.72 8.59 8.27
CA ASP A 71 15.68 9.16 9.22
C ASP A 71 15.25 10.52 9.77
N ARG A 72 14.20 11.10 9.20
CA ARG A 72 13.75 12.46 9.52
C ARG A 72 12.90 12.45 10.79
N GLY A 73 13.53 12.14 11.92
CA GLY A 73 13.08 12.72 13.18
C GLY A 73 13.07 14.26 13.07
N PRO A 74 12.26 14.98 13.87
CA PRO A 74 11.93 16.39 13.65
C PRO A 74 13.10 17.41 13.70
N PHE A 75 14.36 16.98 13.90
CA PHE A 75 15.49 17.88 14.17
C PHE A 75 16.85 17.54 13.51
N ARG A 76 16.93 16.70 12.47
CA ARG A 76 18.23 16.47 11.80
C ARG A 76 18.42 17.31 10.54
N LYS A 77 19.02 18.51 10.71
CA LYS A 77 19.67 19.24 9.61
C LYS A 77 20.71 18.33 8.96
N VAL A 78 20.50 18.00 7.70
CA VAL A 78 21.40 17.17 6.88
C VAL A 78 22.77 17.84 6.82
N LYS A 79 23.78 17.23 7.47
CA LYS A 79 25.18 17.51 7.13
C LYS A 79 25.48 16.74 5.85
N THR A 80 25.92 17.47 4.84
CA THR A 80 26.35 16.99 3.53
C THR A 80 27.54 16.04 3.67
N THR A 81 27.27 14.76 3.88
CA THR A 81 28.22 13.66 3.72
C THR A 81 27.45 12.45 3.19
N VAL A 82 27.66 12.19 1.89
CA VAL A 82 27.36 10.97 1.11
C VAL A 82 26.36 10.00 1.78
N VAL A 83 25.10 10.11 1.39
CA VAL A 83 24.01 9.28 1.90
C VAL A 83 23.98 7.94 1.14
N HIS A 84 24.85 6.99 1.51
CA HIS A 84 24.82 5.64 0.92
C HIS A 84 23.71 4.74 1.48
N ASP A 85 22.99 5.17 2.52
CA ASP A 85 21.99 4.36 3.24
C ASP A 85 20.57 4.94 3.22
N SER A 86 20.24 5.97 2.44
CA SER A 86 18.85 6.48 2.38
C SER A 86 17.91 5.43 1.81
N ASN A 87 16.81 5.17 2.50
CA ASN A 87 15.71 4.40 1.93
C ASN A 87 15.02 5.25 0.84
N ILE A 88 15.47 5.09 -0.40
CA ILE A 88 14.98 5.90 -1.54
C ILE A 88 13.51 5.63 -1.87
N TRP A 89 12.98 4.46 -1.51
CA TRP A 89 11.63 4.05 -1.88
C TRP A 89 10.56 4.58 -0.94
N TRP A 90 10.87 4.77 0.34
CA TRP A 90 9.86 5.16 1.32
C TRP A 90 9.20 6.52 1.01
N PRO A 91 9.95 7.60 0.71
CA PRO A 91 9.33 8.86 0.30
C PRO A 91 8.45 8.72 -0.95
N ALA A 92 8.91 7.93 -1.93
CA ALA A 92 8.17 7.67 -3.16
C ALA A 92 6.88 6.87 -2.92
N ILE A 93 6.93 5.85 -2.07
CA ILE A 93 5.78 5.06 -1.65
C ILE A 93 4.77 5.94 -0.91
N VAL A 94 5.22 6.78 0.03
CA VAL A 94 4.36 7.72 0.75
C VAL A 94 3.69 8.70 -0.21
N SER A 95 4.44 9.26 -1.14
CA SER A 95 3.95 10.17 -2.18
C SER A 95 2.83 9.52 -3.01
N VAL A 96 3.07 8.32 -3.56
CA VAL A 96 2.06 7.59 -4.34
C VAL A 96 0.85 7.20 -3.49
N ASN A 97 1.05 6.71 -2.27
CA ASN A 97 -0.03 6.34 -1.36
C ASN A 97 -0.96 7.52 -1.03
N ASN A 98 -0.40 8.72 -0.83
CA ASN A 98 -1.19 9.93 -0.58
C ASN A 98 -2.08 10.28 -1.79
N GLU A 99 -1.54 10.20 -3.01
CA GLU A 99 -2.31 10.46 -4.22
C GLU A 99 -3.38 9.38 -4.48
N LEU A 100 -3.09 8.11 -4.17
CA LEU A 100 -4.07 7.02 -4.23
C LEU A 100 -5.21 7.21 -3.23
N GLU A 101 -4.90 7.63 -2.01
CA GLU A 101 -5.91 7.95 -0.99
C GLU A 101 -6.80 9.12 -1.44
N LYS A 102 -6.18 10.19 -1.93
CA LYS A 102 -6.89 11.36 -2.46
C LYS A 102 -7.81 10.97 -3.62
N PHE A 103 -7.29 10.25 -4.61
CA PHE A 103 -8.09 9.75 -5.73
C PHE A 103 -9.29 8.93 -5.23
N ALA A 104 -9.08 7.98 -4.31
CA ALA A 104 -10.18 7.16 -3.78
C ALA A 104 -11.24 7.99 -3.03
N SER A 105 -10.85 9.12 -2.43
CA SER A 105 -11.77 10.01 -1.70
C SER A 105 -12.72 10.77 -2.63
N GLU A 106 -12.31 10.98 -3.89
CA GLU A 106 -13.09 11.68 -4.91
C GLU A 106 -14.03 10.74 -5.70
N GLN A 107 -13.92 9.43 -5.48
CA GLN A 107 -14.63 8.40 -6.24
C GLN A 107 -15.65 7.65 -5.37
N HIS A 108 -16.90 7.55 -5.82
CA HIS A 108 -17.98 6.98 -5.03
C HIS A 108 -17.81 5.48 -4.70
N ASN A 109 -17.37 4.66 -5.67
CA ASN A 109 -17.21 3.21 -5.54
C ASN A 109 -15.74 2.75 -5.34
N VAL A 110 -14.81 3.69 -5.14
CA VAL A 110 -13.43 3.37 -4.77
C VAL A 110 -13.22 3.64 -3.29
N LYS A 111 -12.42 2.81 -2.64
CA LYS A 111 -12.04 2.93 -1.24
C LYS A 111 -10.53 2.75 -1.12
N TYR A 112 -9.93 3.48 -0.20
CA TYR A 112 -8.53 3.29 0.17
C TYR A 112 -8.41 2.45 1.44
N PHE A 113 -7.39 1.61 1.49
CA PHE A 113 -6.97 0.88 2.68
C PHE A 113 -5.50 1.14 2.96
N ASP A 114 -5.23 1.81 4.08
CA ASP A 114 -3.89 2.09 4.56
C ASP A 114 -3.30 0.87 5.29
N ALA A 115 -2.44 0.12 4.60
CA ALA A 115 -1.75 -1.02 5.18
C ALA A 115 -0.59 -0.62 6.09
N ASN A 116 -0.17 0.65 6.12
CA ASN A 116 0.88 1.09 7.04
C ASN A 116 0.47 0.90 8.50
N LYS A 117 -0.83 0.98 8.81
CA LYS A 117 -1.38 0.67 10.14
C LYS A 117 -1.12 -0.75 10.64
N VAL A 118 -0.72 -1.66 9.73
CA VAL A 118 -0.38 -3.05 10.05
C VAL A 118 1.13 -3.27 10.08
N PHE A 119 1.88 -2.56 9.24
CA PHE A 119 3.29 -2.89 8.95
C PHE A 119 4.29 -1.84 9.40
N VAL A 120 3.84 -0.64 9.79
CA VAL A 120 4.68 0.48 10.20
C VAL A 120 4.49 0.77 11.68
N GLU A 121 5.60 0.86 12.40
CA GLU A 121 5.65 1.32 13.78
C GLU A 121 6.31 2.71 13.82
N GLU A 122 5.67 3.65 14.50
CA GLU A 122 6.28 4.94 14.87
C GLU A 122 6.92 4.81 16.24
N ARG A 123 8.23 5.03 16.31
CA ARG A 123 8.97 5.02 17.57
C ARG A 123 8.81 6.35 18.32
N SER A 124 9.11 6.33 19.61
CA SER A 124 9.03 7.52 20.49
C SER A 124 9.90 8.70 20.05
N ASP A 125 10.91 8.47 19.21
CA ASP A 125 11.79 9.50 18.65
C ASP A 125 11.30 10.05 17.30
N GLY A 126 10.12 9.63 16.84
CA GLY A 126 9.51 10.02 15.56
C GLY A 126 10.04 9.23 14.36
N THR A 127 10.85 8.19 14.58
CA THR A 127 11.35 7.32 13.50
C THR A 127 10.28 6.31 13.11
N TYR A 128 9.99 6.20 11.81
CA TYR A 128 9.18 5.13 11.26
C TYR A 128 10.04 3.91 10.93
N ILE A 129 9.59 2.73 11.34
CA ILE A 129 10.21 1.45 10.99
C ILE A 129 9.18 0.50 10.39
N VAL A 130 9.67 -0.42 9.56
CA VAL A 130 8.94 -1.63 9.23
C VAL A 130 8.98 -2.54 10.46
N GLU A 131 7.82 -3.03 10.91
CA GLU A 131 7.77 -3.97 12.03
C GLU A 131 8.44 -5.30 11.60
N GLY A 132 9.61 -5.60 12.17
CA GLY A 132 10.49 -6.68 11.69
C GLY A 132 9.90 -8.09 11.82
N THR A 133 8.96 -8.29 12.74
CA THR A 133 8.15 -9.52 12.88
C THR A 133 7.09 -9.62 11.79
N MET A 134 6.66 -8.52 11.20
CA MET A 134 5.60 -8.47 10.19
C MET A 134 6.13 -8.52 8.77
N MET A 135 7.40 -8.15 8.52
CA MET A 135 7.98 -8.10 7.18
C MET A 135 9.33 -8.83 7.11
N ARG A 136 9.36 -9.92 6.34
CA ARG A 136 10.58 -10.65 6.00
C ARG A 136 11.42 -9.87 5.00
N ALA A 137 12.71 -9.72 5.32
CA ALA A 137 13.67 -8.96 4.52
C ALA A 137 13.20 -7.54 4.18
N ASN A 138 12.34 -6.97 5.03
CA ASN A 138 11.78 -5.61 4.91
C ASN A 138 11.05 -5.32 3.58
N VAL A 139 10.58 -6.37 2.89
CA VAL A 139 9.88 -6.28 1.60
C VAL A 139 8.60 -7.11 1.58
N HIS A 140 8.66 -8.36 2.08
CA HIS A 140 7.53 -9.29 1.98
C HIS A 140 6.90 -9.48 3.35
N PRO A 141 5.57 -9.53 3.47
CA PRO A 141 4.96 -9.91 4.75
C PRO A 141 5.46 -11.27 5.23
N SER A 142 5.72 -11.37 6.53
CA SER A 142 5.95 -12.65 7.21
C SER A 142 4.63 -13.44 7.32
N LYS A 143 4.67 -14.62 7.94
CA LYS A 143 3.45 -15.37 8.25
C LYS A 143 2.55 -14.56 9.19
N GLU A 144 3.15 -13.94 10.19
CA GLU A 144 2.49 -13.09 11.19
C GLU A 144 1.94 -11.83 10.53
N GLY A 145 2.71 -11.20 9.64
CA GLY A 145 2.28 -10.05 8.85
C GLY A 145 1.10 -10.36 7.92
N HIS A 146 1.13 -11.48 7.20
CA HIS A 146 -0.02 -11.93 6.41
C HIS A 146 -1.26 -12.19 7.27
N LYS A 147 -1.10 -12.76 8.46
CA LYS A 147 -2.21 -13.00 9.38
C LYS A 147 -2.83 -11.69 9.88
N ALA A 148 -1.99 -10.73 10.30
CA ALA A 148 -2.43 -9.43 10.78
C ALA A 148 -3.12 -8.63 9.66
N TRP A 149 -2.52 -8.60 8.47
CA TRP A 149 -3.08 -7.92 7.31
C TRP A 149 -4.38 -8.55 6.83
N GLY A 150 -4.45 -9.89 6.75
CA GLY A 150 -5.69 -10.59 6.40
C GLY A 150 -6.83 -10.32 7.38
N LYS A 151 -6.52 -10.21 8.68
CA LYS A 151 -7.50 -9.81 9.70
C LYS A 151 -8.02 -8.39 9.44
N ALA A 152 -7.12 -7.42 9.23
CA ALA A 152 -7.48 -6.04 8.96
C ALA A 152 -8.27 -5.87 7.63
N ILE A 153 -7.92 -6.65 6.60
CA ILE A 153 -8.68 -6.73 5.34
C ILE A 153 -10.11 -7.20 5.63
N THR A 154 -10.26 -8.29 6.40
CA THR A 154 -11.58 -8.88 6.70
C THR A 154 -12.46 -7.88 7.47
N GLU A 155 -11.91 -7.25 8.51
CA GLU A 155 -12.61 -6.21 9.28
C GLU A 155 -13.05 -5.04 8.38
N ARG A 156 -12.18 -4.62 7.45
CA ARG A 156 -12.53 -3.57 6.48
C ARG A 156 -13.63 -4.02 5.50
N LEU A 157 -13.59 -5.26 5.04
CA LEU A 157 -14.60 -5.82 4.15
C LEU A 157 -15.96 -5.90 4.83
N ASP A 158 -16.03 -6.23 6.12
CA ASP A 158 -17.30 -6.25 6.87
C ASP A 158 -17.95 -4.87 6.92
N ILE A 159 -17.15 -3.81 7.10
CA ILE A 159 -17.63 -2.41 7.02
C ILE A 159 -18.13 -2.09 5.61
N ILE A 160 -17.35 -2.41 4.58
CA ILE A 160 -17.69 -2.10 3.18
C ILE A 160 -18.96 -2.83 2.73
N LEU A 161 -19.13 -4.08 3.16
CA LEU A 161 -20.27 -4.92 2.80
C LEU A 161 -21.47 -4.73 3.73
N ASN A 162 -21.39 -3.80 4.70
CA ASN A 162 -22.42 -3.56 5.71
C ASN A 162 -22.88 -4.84 6.44
N LYS A 163 -21.96 -5.78 6.68
CA LYS A 163 -22.26 -6.96 7.48
C LYS A 163 -22.36 -6.52 8.94
N LYS A 164 -23.59 -6.34 9.44
CA LYS A 164 -23.80 -6.31 10.89
C LYS A 164 -23.29 -7.65 11.43
N HIS A 165 -22.36 -7.61 12.38
CA HIS A 165 -22.02 -8.80 13.17
C HIS A 165 -23.29 -9.23 13.90
N GLU A 166 -24.00 -10.21 13.36
CA GLU A 166 -24.98 -10.98 14.10
C GLU A 166 -24.18 -11.79 15.13
N ILE A 167 -24.19 -11.30 16.37
CA ILE A 167 -23.77 -12.03 17.57
C ILE A 167 -25.00 -12.73 18.13
#